data_AF-Q10RL7-F1
#
_entry.id   AF-Q10RL7-F1
#
_cell.length_a   1.000
_cell.length_b   1.000
_cell.length_c   1.000
_cell.angle_alpha   90.00
_cell.angle_beta   90.00
_cell.angle_gamma   90.00
#
_symmetry.space_group_name_H-M   'P 1'
#
loop_
_entity.id
_entity.type
_entity.pdbx_description
1 polymer ?
#
loop_
_entity_poly.entity_id
_entity_poly.type
_entity_poly.pdbx_seq_one_letter_code
_entity_poly.pdbx_strand_id
1 'polypeptide(L)'
;MRSQHQQIQRLNVMSSATGEIVQEIDLRAQGKRGTHEARCVSRTALLLALEEELPRGTIRYSSKIVSIEEDGNAKILHLSDGSTLRAKVLIGCDGINSVVARWLGLAKPSDSGHTATRGRAKYPDGHGFEPRFLQLVGQGFRAGMVPCNDTDVYWFFTWSPSPDDKDVDKSSAATKQFVLTKLRSTNVPPQVLEAVERSEMNDVLAAPLRFRSPLSLPFASISKGNVCVAGDALHPTTPDLAQGACTALEDAVVLARCLGEALLLRTGDCAAEESHRVVEAALRRYADARRWRSAQLTGASYAVGFVQQSDHPAVGFLRDKLLSGVLAKTLLMMPDYDCGTLSSSGAC
;
A
#
# COMPACT_ATOMS: atom_id res chain seq x y z
N MET A 1 10.23 -5.67 16.89
CA MET A 1 9.35 -4.86 16.02
C MET A 1 8.86 -3.56 16.67
N ARG A 2 7.86 -3.56 17.57
CA ARG A 2 7.27 -2.29 18.10
C ARG A 2 8.26 -1.39 18.84
N SER A 3 9.14 -1.94 19.67
CA SER A 3 10.16 -1.18 20.42
C SER A 3 11.24 -0.54 19.54
N GLN A 4 11.40 -1.00 18.28
CA GLN A 4 12.45 -0.56 17.36
C GLN A 4 11.99 0.52 16.38
N HIS A 5 10.70 0.83 16.35
CA HIS A 5 10.11 1.79 15.41
C HIS A 5 9.36 2.84 16.19
N GLN A 6 9.57 4.13 15.90
CA GLN A 6 8.94 5.19 16.68
C GLN A 6 7.43 5.26 16.41
N GLN A 7 6.62 5.52 17.45
CA GLN A 7 5.20 5.81 17.28
C GLN A 7 5.04 7.25 16.83
N ILE A 8 4.43 7.45 15.67
CA ILE A 8 4.09 8.77 15.14
C ILE A 8 2.84 9.26 15.87
N GLN A 9 2.93 10.47 16.42
CA GLN A 9 1.88 11.04 17.25
C GLN A 9 0.99 12.01 16.47
N ARG A 10 1.56 12.75 15.52
CA ARG A 10 0.83 13.76 14.74
C ARG A 10 1.20 13.74 13.27
N LEU A 11 0.26 14.18 12.44
CA LEU A 11 0.50 14.58 11.06
C LEU A 11 0.25 16.09 10.93
N ASN A 12 1.26 16.82 10.47
CA ASN A 12 1.17 18.23 10.12
C ASN A 12 1.16 18.35 8.59
N VAL A 13 0.04 18.81 8.04
CA VAL A 13 -0.10 19.13 6.63
C VAL A 13 0.19 20.62 6.46
N MET A 14 1.14 20.93 5.58
CA MET A 14 1.65 22.26 5.30
C MET A 14 1.36 22.65 3.86
N SER A 15 1.00 23.91 3.63
CA SER A 15 0.87 24.45 2.28
C SER A 15 2.25 24.68 1.68
N SER A 16 2.53 24.08 0.52
CA SER A 16 3.77 24.35 -0.22
C SER A 16 3.88 25.81 -0.69
N ALA A 17 2.75 26.53 -0.76
CA ALA A 17 2.73 27.93 -1.21
C ALA A 17 3.10 28.91 -0.08
N THR A 18 2.57 28.72 1.13
CA THR A 18 2.78 29.65 2.26
C THR A 18 3.84 29.15 3.25
N GLY A 19 4.04 27.85 3.35
CA GLY A 19 4.86 27.22 4.40
C GLY A 19 4.14 27.09 5.74
N GLU A 20 2.86 27.47 5.81
CA GLU A 20 2.06 27.40 7.03
C GLU A 20 1.42 26.02 7.19
N ILE A 21 1.19 25.61 8.45
CA ILE A 21 0.41 24.42 8.78
C ILE A 21 -1.06 24.71 8.46
N VAL A 22 -1.61 24.00 7.48
CA VAL A 22 -3.03 24.10 7.10
C VAL A 22 -3.91 23.14 7.90
N GLN A 23 -3.33 22.04 8.40
CA GLN A 23 -4.04 21.05 9.20
C GLN A 23 -3.06 20.32 10.12
N GLU A 24 -3.48 20.11 11.36
CA GLU A 24 -2.85 19.17 12.29
C GLU A 24 -3.82 18.03 12.60
N ILE A 25 -3.31 16.80 12.68
CA ILE A 25 -4.08 15.58 12.92
C ILE A 25 -3.39 14.80 14.04
N ASP A 26 -4.09 14.50 15.12
CA ASP A 26 -3.59 13.59 16.16
C ASP A 26 -3.77 12.14 15.67
N LEU A 27 -2.67 11.43 15.46
CA LEU A 27 -2.66 10.03 15.01
C LEU A 27 -2.85 9.04 16.18
N ARG A 28 -3.09 9.55 17.39
CA ARG A 28 -3.51 8.80 18.58
C ARG A 28 -4.97 9.06 18.92
N ALA A 29 -5.76 9.54 17.95
CA ALA A 29 -7.19 9.70 18.14
C ALA A 29 -7.84 8.35 18.53
N GLN A 30 -8.96 8.42 19.25
CA GLN A 30 -9.75 7.22 19.54
C GLN A 30 -10.47 6.78 18.27
N GLY A 31 -10.18 5.57 17.84
CA GLY A 31 -10.93 4.86 16.81
C GLY A 31 -12.01 3.97 17.39
N LYS A 32 -12.71 3.25 16.51
CA LYS A 32 -13.78 2.31 16.90
C LYS A 32 -13.30 1.14 17.76
N ARG A 33 -12.01 0.81 17.69
CA ARG A 33 -11.40 -0.34 18.40
C ARG A 33 -10.24 0.06 19.31
N GLY A 34 -10.27 1.30 19.81
CA GLY A 34 -9.27 1.85 20.71
C GLY A 34 -8.40 2.91 20.03
N THR A 35 -7.31 3.27 20.71
CA THR A 35 -6.41 4.34 20.29
C THR A 35 -5.64 3.95 19.04
N HIS A 36 -5.61 4.83 18.05
CA HIS A 36 -4.81 4.63 16.85
C HIS A 36 -3.31 4.58 17.13
N GLU A 37 -2.61 3.78 16.33
CA GLU A 37 -1.16 3.63 16.37
C GLU A 37 -0.62 3.70 14.94
N ALA A 38 0.25 4.67 14.66
CA ALA A 38 0.95 4.81 13.40
C ALA A 38 2.47 4.67 13.62
N ARG A 39 3.14 3.84 12.81
CA ARG A 39 4.60 3.67 12.83
C ARG A 39 5.13 3.63 11.40
N CYS A 40 6.27 4.28 11.16
CA CYS A 40 7.05 4.02 9.94
C CYS A 40 7.91 2.78 10.18
N VAL A 41 7.70 1.74 9.36
CA VAL A 41 8.44 0.47 9.45
C VAL A 41 9.20 0.25 8.15
N SER A 42 10.47 -0.16 8.26
CA SER A 42 11.25 -0.56 7.09
C SER A 42 10.59 -1.75 6.40
N ARG A 43 10.39 -1.67 5.07
CA ARG A 43 9.83 -2.77 4.29
C ARG A 43 10.65 -4.05 4.46
N THR A 44 11.98 -3.95 4.45
CA THR A 44 12.87 -5.11 4.64
C THR A 44 12.67 -5.73 6.01
N ALA A 45 12.59 -4.92 7.07
CA ALA A 45 12.37 -5.45 8.42
C ALA A 45 11.00 -6.14 8.54
N LEU A 46 9.94 -5.55 7.95
CA LEU A 46 8.61 -6.14 7.96
C LEU A 46 8.57 -7.47 7.22
N LEU A 47 9.17 -7.55 6.04
CA LEU A 47 9.20 -8.78 5.26
C LEU A 47 10.00 -9.88 5.95
N LEU A 48 11.17 -9.56 6.53
CA LEU A 48 11.97 -10.52 7.28
C LEU A 48 11.21 -11.06 8.49
N ALA A 49 10.56 -10.20 9.27
CA ALA A 49 9.77 -10.64 10.42
C ALA A 49 8.59 -11.54 10.00
N LEU A 50 7.96 -11.27 8.86
CA LEU A 50 6.89 -12.14 8.34
C LEU A 50 7.42 -13.47 7.81
N GLU A 51 8.60 -13.47 7.20
CA GLU A 51 9.27 -14.67 6.69
C GLU A 51 9.73 -15.58 7.83
N GLU A 52 10.28 -15.02 8.91
CA GLU A 52 10.77 -15.75 10.08
C GLU A 52 9.65 -16.54 10.81
N GLU A 53 8.39 -16.11 10.67
CA GLU A 53 7.22 -16.81 11.24
C GLU A 53 6.74 -17.99 10.37
N LEU A 54 7.31 -18.19 9.18
CA LEU A 54 6.93 -19.28 8.29
C LEU A 54 7.77 -20.53 8.53
N PRO A 55 7.18 -21.74 8.44
CA PRO A 55 7.94 -22.97 8.45
C PRO A 55 9.03 -22.98 7.36
N ARG A 56 10.17 -23.60 7.68
CA ARG A 56 11.27 -23.73 6.73
C ARG A 56 10.80 -24.46 5.47
N GLY A 57 11.08 -23.89 4.30
CA GLY A 57 10.69 -24.45 3.01
C GLY A 57 9.34 -23.96 2.47
N THR A 58 8.61 -23.11 3.20
CA THR A 58 7.36 -22.50 2.69
C THR A 58 7.60 -21.59 1.49
N ILE A 59 8.70 -20.83 1.47
CA ILE A 59 9.02 -19.92 0.36
C ILE A 59 9.94 -20.61 -0.65
N ARG A 60 9.53 -20.59 -1.92
CA ARG A 60 10.36 -21.00 -3.06
C ARG A 60 10.68 -19.78 -3.93
N TYR A 61 11.92 -19.31 -3.86
CA TYR A 61 12.40 -18.21 -4.69
C TYR A 61 12.57 -18.62 -6.16
N SER A 62 12.84 -17.65 -7.03
CA SER A 62 13.07 -17.84 -8.48
C SER A 62 11.95 -18.59 -9.21
N SER A 63 10.73 -18.53 -8.69
CA SER A 63 9.56 -19.29 -9.18
C SER A 63 8.52 -18.35 -9.82
N LYS A 64 8.94 -17.58 -10.84
CA LYS A 64 8.06 -16.62 -11.51
C LYS A 64 7.01 -17.34 -12.35
N ILE A 65 5.73 -17.18 -11.97
CA ILE A 65 4.58 -17.69 -12.75
C ILE A 65 4.45 -16.88 -14.03
N VAL A 66 4.26 -17.55 -15.17
CA VAL A 66 4.09 -16.92 -16.48
C VAL A 66 2.72 -17.22 -17.11
N SER A 67 2.12 -18.37 -16.81
CA SER A 67 0.76 -18.72 -17.25
C SER A 67 0.09 -19.71 -16.29
N ILE A 68 -1.23 -19.82 -16.41
CA ILE A 68 -2.09 -20.64 -15.57
C ILE A 68 -3.02 -21.43 -16.50
N GLU A 69 -3.05 -22.75 -16.32
CA GLU A 69 -3.95 -23.68 -17.02
C GLU A 69 -4.94 -24.30 -16.03
N GLU A 70 -6.18 -24.55 -16.50
CA GLU A 70 -7.19 -25.29 -15.74
C GLU A 70 -6.96 -26.80 -15.89
N ASP A 71 -6.83 -27.53 -14.78
CA ASP A 71 -6.70 -28.99 -14.76
C ASP A 71 -7.75 -29.56 -13.80
N GLY A 72 -8.98 -29.72 -14.31
CA GLY A 72 -10.14 -30.08 -13.52
C GLY A 72 -10.30 -29.16 -12.30
N ASN A 73 -10.12 -29.72 -11.11
CA ASN A 73 -10.23 -28.99 -9.85
C ASN A 73 -8.91 -28.37 -9.35
N ALA A 74 -7.81 -28.53 -10.08
CA ALA A 74 -6.52 -27.93 -9.78
C ALA A 74 -6.21 -26.78 -10.76
N LYS A 75 -5.08 -26.13 -10.53
CA LYS A 75 -4.45 -25.18 -11.46
C LYS A 75 -3.03 -25.62 -11.70
N ILE A 76 -2.62 -25.66 -12.98
CA ILE A 76 -1.23 -25.85 -13.37
C ILE A 76 -0.62 -24.48 -13.60
N LEU A 77 0.41 -24.17 -12.84
CA LEU A 77 1.17 -22.93 -12.93
C LEU A 77 2.43 -23.24 -13.75
N HIS A 78 2.62 -22.55 -14.87
CA HIS A 78 3.87 -22.63 -15.62
C HIS A 78 4.82 -21.57 -15.10
N LEU A 79 6.05 -21.97 -14.80
CA LEU A 79 7.11 -21.10 -14.32
C LEU A 79 8.02 -20.66 -15.46
N SER A 80 8.73 -19.55 -15.28
CA SER A 80 9.63 -19.00 -16.29
C SER A 80 10.84 -19.89 -16.60
N ASP A 81 11.16 -20.86 -15.74
CA ASP A 81 12.21 -21.85 -15.94
C ASP A 81 11.71 -23.09 -16.73
N GLY A 82 10.45 -23.09 -17.17
CA GLY A 82 9.82 -24.20 -17.89
C GLY A 82 9.21 -25.28 -16.99
N SER A 83 9.45 -25.24 -15.67
CA SER A 83 8.83 -26.17 -14.74
C SER A 83 7.36 -25.83 -14.47
N THR A 84 6.63 -26.76 -13.86
CA THR A 84 5.22 -26.58 -13.51
C THR A 84 4.96 -26.85 -12.03
N LEU A 85 3.95 -26.19 -11.47
CA LEU A 85 3.41 -26.44 -10.14
C LEU A 85 1.92 -26.73 -10.23
N ARG A 86 1.46 -27.71 -9.46
CA ARG A 86 0.03 -28.03 -9.33
C ARG A 86 -0.52 -27.48 -8.03
N ALA A 87 -1.54 -26.64 -8.09
CA ALA A 87 -2.17 -26.00 -6.94
C ALA A 87 -3.64 -26.41 -6.80
N LYS A 88 -4.04 -26.81 -5.58
CA LYS A 88 -5.45 -27.05 -5.23
C LYS A 88 -6.20 -25.77 -4.88
N VAL A 89 -5.49 -24.74 -4.47
CA VAL A 89 -5.98 -23.38 -4.22
C VAL A 89 -4.90 -22.42 -4.68
N LEU A 90 -5.27 -21.37 -5.40
CA LEU A 90 -4.34 -20.36 -5.89
C LEU A 90 -4.76 -18.98 -5.38
N ILE A 91 -3.88 -18.31 -4.65
CA ILE A 91 -4.06 -16.93 -4.20
C ILE A 91 -3.02 -16.07 -4.90
N GLY A 92 -3.46 -15.18 -5.79
CA GLY A 92 -2.60 -14.24 -6.49
C GLY A 92 -2.21 -13.07 -5.60
N CYS A 93 -0.98 -13.09 -5.09
CA CYS A 93 -0.33 -11.99 -4.37
C CYS A 93 0.85 -11.40 -5.17
N ASP A 94 0.79 -11.51 -6.50
CA ASP A 94 1.87 -11.21 -7.46
C ASP A 94 1.89 -9.75 -7.95
N GLY A 95 1.34 -8.85 -7.13
CA GLY A 95 1.47 -7.41 -7.26
C GLY A 95 0.70 -6.78 -8.43
N ILE A 96 1.00 -5.51 -8.70
CA ILE A 96 0.26 -4.68 -9.68
C ILE A 96 0.25 -5.24 -11.12
N ASN A 97 1.24 -6.07 -11.49
CA ASN A 97 1.36 -6.68 -12.81
C ASN A 97 0.85 -8.13 -12.84
N SER A 98 0.00 -8.50 -11.87
CA SER A 98 -0.46 -9.85 -11.59
C SER A 98 -0.91 -10.65 -12.83
N VAL A 99 -0.36 -11.85 -12.97
CA VAL A 99 -0.77 -12.89 -13.91
C VAL A 99 -2.11 -13.49 -13.47
N VAL A 100 -2.30 -13.69 -12.17
CA VAL A 100 -3.54 -14.27 -11.61
C VAL A 100 -4.73 -13.33 -11.82
N ALA A 101 -4.56 -12.03 -11.58
CA ALA A 101 -5.60 -11.03 -11.81
C ALA A 101 -5.99 -10.96 -13.29
N ARG A 102 -5.00 -11.08 -14.20
CA ARG A 102 -5.26 -11.13 -15.65
C ARG A 102 -6.03 -12.39 -16.04
N TRP A 103 -5.67 -13.55 -15.47
CA TRP A 103 -6.38 -14.80 -15.70
C TRP A 103 -7.84 -14.75 -15.21
N LEU A 104 -8.09 -14.07 -14.08
CA LEU A 104 -9.42 -13.77 -13.57
C LEU A 104 -10.17 -12.70 -14.38
N GLY A 105 -9.53 -12.05 -15.36
CA GLY A 105 -10.15 -11.01 -16.18
C GLY A 105 -10.30 -9.64 -15.49
N LEU A 106 -9.53 -9.36 -14.43
CA LEU A 106 -9.54 -8.02 -13.82
C LEU A 106 -9.00 -6.97 -14.80
N ALA A 107 -9.59 -5.77 -14.75
CA ALA A 107 -9.11 -4.63 -15.50
C ALA A 107 -7.63 -4.32 -15.17
N LYS A 108 -6.87 -3.95 -16.21
CA LYS A 108 -5.48 -3.50 -16.07
C LYS A 108 -5.45 -2.22 -15.20
N PRO A 109 -4.42 -2.03 -14.37
CA PRO A 109 -4.21 -0.77 -13.66
C PRO A 109 -4.08 0.41 -14.64
N SER A 110 -4.68 1.53 -14.29
CA SER A 110 -4.60 2.81 -14.98
C SER A 110 -3.43 3.64 -14.45
N ASP A 111 -2.89 4.52 -15.29
CA ASP A 111 -1.97 5.56 -14.86
C ASP A 111 -2.72 6.60 -14.01
N SER A 112 -2.09 7.08 -12.94
CA SER A 112 -2.65 8.15 -12.09
C SER A 112 -2.29 9.55 -12.57
N GLY A 113 -1.35 9.68 -13.52
CA GLY A 113 -0.74 10.94 -13.93
C GLY A 113 0.36 11.43 -12.99
N HIS A 114 0.66 10.69 -11.92
CA HIS A 114 1.67 11.07 -10.93
C HIS A 114 2.89 10.13 -10.97
N THR A 115 4.04 10.67 -10.63
CA THR A 115 5.28 9.93 -10.41
C THR A 115 5.73 10.11 -8.97
N ALA A 116 6.39 9.09 -8.42
CA ALA A 116 6.89 9.11 -7.06
C ALA A 116 8.37 8.76 -6.99
N THR A 117 9.08 9.43 -6.09
CA THR A 117 10.40 9.05 -5.62
C THR A 117 10.44 9.13 -4.10
N ARG A 118 11.45 8.50 -3.50
CA ARG A 118 11.58 8.40 -2.04
C ARG A 118 13.01 8.10 -1.66
N GLY A 119 13.36 8.45 -0.42
CA GLY A 119 14.67 8.17 0.13
C GLY A 119 14.62 7.95 1.63
N ARG A 120 15.79 7.59 2.16
CA ARG A 120 16.01 7.41 3.59
C ARG A 120 17.26 8.17 4.00
N ALA A 121 17.08 9.09 4.93
CA ALA A 121 18.16 9.85 5.53
C ALA A 121 18.62 9.14 6.81
N LYS A 122 19.93 8.96 6.96
CA LYS A 122 20.54 8.34 8.14
C LYS A 122 21.18 9.41 9.02
N TYR A 123 20.94 9.33 10.32
CA TYR A 123 21.45 10.19 11.37
C TYR A 123 22.14 9.30 12.41
N PRO A 124 23.43 8.95 12.21
CA PRO A 124 24.14 8.02 13.09
C PRO A 124 24.11 8.43 14.58
N ASP A 125 24.15 9.74 14.84
CA ASP A 125 24.14 10.32 16.19
C ASP A 125 22.73 10.67 16.69
N GLY A 126 21.70 10.26 15.95
CA GLY A 126 20.30 10.59 16.23
C GLY A 126 19.81 11.82 15.48
N HIS A 127 18.53 11.81 15.08
CA HIS A 127 17.95 12.91 14.28
C HIS A 127 17.32 14.04 15.13
N GLY A 128 16.97 13.78 16.40
CA GLY A 128 16.39 14.77 17.32
C GLY A 128 14.97 15.28 16.98
N PHE A 129 14.46 15.04 15.78
CA PHE A 129 13.07 15.35 15.39
C PHE A 129 12.01 14.74 16.30
N GLU A 130 10.93 15.51 16.50
CA GLU A 130 9.73 15.04 17.17
C GLU A 130 9.03 13.92 16.38
N PRO A 131 8.23 13.04 17.02
CA PRO A 131 7.50 11.94 16.38
C PRO A 131 6.31 12.44 15.54
N ARG A 132 6.58 13.25 14.51
CA ARG A 132 5.58 13.84 13.63
C ARG A 132 5.82 13.46 12.18
N PHE A 133 4.74 13.18 11.47
CA PHE A 133 4.73 13.12 10.03
C PHE A 133 4.50 14.54 9.49
N LEU A 134 5.46 15.09 8.76
CA LEU A 134 5.31 16.34 8.03
C LEU A 134 4.93 16.05 6.58
N GLN A 135 3.90 16.72 6.08
CA GLN A 135 3.44 16.59 4.70
C GLN A 135 3.25 17.96 4.06
N LEU A 136 3.80 18.16 2.87
CA LEU A 136 3.65 19.36 2.05
C LEU A 136 2.69 19.06 0.90
N VAL A 137 1.75 19.97 0.64
CA VAL A 137 0.72 19.81 -0.40
C VAL A 137 0.56 21.08 -1.24
N GLY A 138 0.24 20.88 -2.52
CA GLY A 138 0.01 21.93 -3.51
C GLY A 138 1.23 22.25 -4.37
N GLN A 139 1.06 23.20 -5.30
CA GLN A 139 2.08 23.57 -6.28
C GLN A 139 2.50 22.40 -7.20
N GLY A 140 1.57 21.49 -7.52
CA GLY A 140 1.81 20.38 -8.46
C GLY A 140 2.58 19.19 -7.87
N PHE A 141 2.86 19.21 -6.56
CA PHE A 141 3.53 18.11 -5.88
C PHE A 141 2.99 17.87 -4.47
N ARG A 142 3.41 16.74 -3.90
CA ARG A 142 3.26 16.41 -2.49
C ARG A 142 4.59 15.82 -2.02
N ALA A 143 5.03 16.27 -0.87
CA ALA A 143 6.25 15.77 -0.25
C ALA A 143 5.98 15.43 1.21
N GLY A 144 6.83 14.62 1.82
CA GLY A 144 6.69 14.37 3.24
C GLY A 144 7.90 13.72 3.85
N MET A 145 7.98 13.84 5.17
CA MET A 145 9.07 13.36 6.01
C MET A 145 8.50 12.70 7.27
N VAL A 146 8.99 11.49 7.58
CA VAL A 146 8.55 10.66 8.70
C VAL A 146 9.76 10.06 9.41
N PRO A 147 9.99 10.36 10.70
CA PRO A 147 10.94 9.62 11.52
C PRO A 147 10.51 8.15 11.64
N CYS A 148 11.41 7.21 11.36
CA CYS A 148 11.10 5.77 11.43
C CYS A 148 11.65 5.13 12.71
N ASN A 149 12.82 5.57 13.13
CA ASN A 149 13.45 5.28 14.42
C ASN A 149 14.40 6.45 14.73
N ASP A 150 15.10 6.40 15.87
CA ASP A 150 15.98 7.49 16.35
C ASP A 150 17.04 7.95 15.34
N THR A 151 17.41 7.11 14.37
CA THR A 151 18.50 7.34 13.40
C THR A 151 18.06 7.37 11.94
N ASP A 152 16.85 6.93 11.59
CA ASP A 152 16.37 6.84 10.21
C ASP A 152 15.14 7.72 10.00
N VAL A 153 15.20 8.56 8.95
CA VAL A 153 14.06 9.36 8.50
C VAL A 153 13.71 8.98 7.07
N TYR A 154 12.45 8.60 6.85
CA TYR A 154 11.90 8.36 5.52
C TYR A 154 11.36 9.65 4.93
N TRP A 155 11.58 9.87 3.64
CA TRP A 155 10.91 10.94 2.90
C TRP A 155 10.41 10.44 1.56
N PHE A 156 9.40 11.13 1.03
CA PHE A 156 8.86 10.88 -0.29
C PHE A 156 8.55 12.19 -1.01
N PHE A 157 8.52 12.11 -2.33
CA PHE A 157 8.14 13.20 -3.21
C PHE A 157 7.32 12.64 -4.36
N THR A 158 6.09 13.12 -4.53
CA THR A 158 5.19 12.77 -5.63
C THR A 158 4.83 14.02 -6.41
N TRP A 159 4.81 13.95 -7.73
CA TRP A 159 4.51 15.09 -8.59
C TRP A 159 3.82 14.65 -9.87
N SER A 160 3.16 15.60 -10.52
CA SER A 160 2.67 15.47 -11.89
C SER A 160 3.83 15.78 -12.86
N PRO A 161 4.32 14.81 -13.66
CA PRO A 161 5.40 15.08 -14.60
C PRO A 161 5.00 16.12 -15.64
N SER A 162 5.92 17.03 -15.93
CA SER A 162 5.79 18.02 -17.01
C SER A 162 6.79 17.75 -18.14
N PRO A 163 6.58 18.29 -19.36
CA PRO A 163 7.56 18.19 -20.45
C PRO A 163 8.96 18.76 -20.10
N ASP A 164 9.04 19.59 -19.06
CA ASP A 164 10.29 20.18 -18.58
C ASP A 164 11.05 19.26 -17.60
N ASP A 165 10.40 18.22 -17.08
CA ASP A 165 10.99 17.24 -16.15
C ASP A 165 11.84 16.18 -16.88
N LYS A 166 12.52 16.58 -17.96
CA LYS A 166 13.39 15.68 -18.72
C LYS A 166 14.51 15.17 -17.81
N ASP A 167 14.88 13.92 -18.01
CA ASP A 167 16.06 13.30 -17.41
C ASP A 167 16.03 13.10 -15.89
N VAL A 168 14.90 13.37 -15.23
CA VAL A 168 14.74 13.19 -13.78
C VAL A 168 15.03 11.76 -13.34
N ASP A 169 14.76 10.77 -14.19
CA ASP A 169 14.95 9.35 -13.95
C ASP A 169 16.28 8.79 -14.50
N LYS A 170 17.16 9.62 -15.07
CA LYS A 170 18.45 9.15 -15.62
C LYS A 170 19.46 8.69 -14.57
N SER A 171 19.38 9.26 -13.36
CA SER A 171 20.26 8.87 -12.26
C SER A 171 19.70 9.31 -10.91
N SER A 172 20.14 8.66 -9.84
CA SER A 172 19.78 9.02 -8.47
C SER A 172 20.13 10.47 -8.14
N ALA A 173 21.24 10.97 -8.69
CA ALA A 173 21.68 12.35 -8.51
C ALA A 173 20.76 13.34 -9.23
N ALA A 174 20.34 13.03 -10.46
CA ALA A 174 19.40 13.86 -11.22
C ALA A 174 18.03 13.95 -10.50
N THR A 175 17.51 12.81 -10.06
CA THR A 175 16.27 12.77 -9.27
C THR A 175 16.37 13.61 -8.00
N LYS A 176 17.45 13.43 -7.23
CA LYS A 176 17.67 14.16 -5.98
C LYS A 176 17.75 15.66 -6.23
N GLN A 177 18.49 16.08 -7.24
CA GLN A 177 18.63 17.49 -7.60
C GLN A 177 17.29 18.10 -8.05
N PHE A 178 16.47 17.35 -8.79
CA PHE A 178 15.13 17.77 -9.17
C PHE A 178 14.25 18.02 -7.93
N VAL A 179 14.19 17.06 -7.00
CA VAL A 179 13.43 17.20 -5.75
C VAL A 179 13.90 18.40 -4.95
N LEU A 180 15.22 18.57 -4.76
CA LEU A 180 15.79 19.71 -4.04
C LEU A 180 15.45 21.04 -4.70
N THR A 181 15.48 21.11 -6.03
CA THR A 181 15.14 22.33 -6.78
C THR A 181 13.69 22.73 -6.54
N LYS A 182 12.75 21.78 -6.64
CA LYS A 182 11.33 22.02 -6.36
C LYS A 182 11.12 22.43 -4.90
N LEU A 183 11.73 21.73 -3.94
CA LEU A 183 11.59 22.07 -2.52
C LEU A 183 12.16 23.45 -2.18
N ARG A 184 13.32 23.83 -2.73
CA ARG A 184 13.92 25.16 -2.53
C ARG A 184 13.11 26.30 -3.13
N SER A 185 12.24 26.01 -4.12
CA SER A 185 11.31 26.99 -4.69
C SER A 185 10.07 27.25 -3.81
N THR A 186 9.98 26.61 -2.65
CA THR A 186 8.83 26.69 -1.73
C THR A 186 9.27 27.00 -0.30
N ASN A 187 8.33 27.42 0.55
CA ASN A 187 8.59 27.74 1.95
C ASN A 187 8.64 26.48 2.83
N VAL A 188 9.55 25.57 2.51
CA VAL A 188 9.68 24.29 3.21
C VAL A 188 10.54 24.41 4.48
N PRO A 189 10.22 23.69 5.57
CA PRO A 189 11.11 23.63 6.74
C PRO A 189 12.52 23.11 6.38
N PRO A 190 13.60 23.71 6.90
CA PRO A 190 14.98 23.34 6.55
C PRO A 190 15.30 21.85 6.73
N GLN A 191 14.73 21.22 7.76
CA GLN A 191 14.88 19.79 8.05
C GLN A 191 14.44 18.86 6.91
N VAL A 192 13.47 19.28 6.08
CA VAL A 192 13.03 18.47 4.92
C VAL A 192 14.11 18.48 3.83
N LEU A 193 14.70 19.65 3.56
CA LEU A 193 15.81 19.79 2.61
C LEU A 193 17.01 18.98 3.09
N GLU A 194 17.37 19.12 4.37
CA GLU A 194 18.48 18.39 4.98
C GLU A 194 18.30 16.87 4.86
N ALA A 195 17.09 16.35 5.13
CA ALA A 195 16.82 14.93 4.98
C ALA A 195 17.04 14.44 3.54
N VAL A 196 16.57 15.20 2.55
CA VAL A 196 16.81 14.86 1.13
C VAL A 196 18.29 14.93 0.79
N GLU A 197 18.99 16.00 1.19
CA GLU A 197 20.42 16.23 0.95
C GLU A 197 21.31 15.14 1.57
N ARG A 198 20.96 14.65 2.75
CA ARG A 198 21.71 13.59 3.44
C ARG A 198 21.44 12.20 2.87
N SER A 199 20.31 12.01 2.21
CA SER A 199 19.88 10.68 1.76
C SER A 199 20.74 10.14 0.63
N GLU A 200 21.13 8.88 0.75
CA GLU A 200 21.61 8.06 -0.36
C GLU A 200 20.37 7.56 -1.13
N MET A 201 20.22 8.05 -2.35
CA MET A 201 19.13 7.65 -3.25
C MET A 201 19.53 6.36 -3.97
N ASN A 202 19.00 5.22 -3.50
CA ASN A 202 19.23 3.93 -4.14
C ASN A 202 17.91 3.32 -4.66
N ASP A 203 17.99 2.74 -5.86
CA ASP A 203 17.05 1.80 -6.51
C ASP A 203 15.66 2.28 -6.97
N VAL A 204 15.13 3.41 -6.51
CA VAL A 204 13.87 3.96 -7.05
C VAL A 204 14.06 5.40 -7.50
N LEU A 205 14.48 5.57 -8.74
CA LEU A 205 14.73 6.87 -9.38
C LEU A 205 13.43 7.66 -9.47
N ALA A 206 12.48 7.17 -10.25
CA ALA A 206 11.16 7.75 -10.39
C ALA A 206 10.20 6.64 -10.85
N ALA A 207 9.13 6.41 -10.11
CA ALA A 207 8.17 5.35 -10.42
C ALA A 207 6.80 5.96 -10.77
N PRO A 208 6.28 5.72 -11.99
CA PRO A 208 4.91 6.07 -12.34
C PRO A 208 3.93 5.37 -11.39
N LEU A 209 3.01 6.14 -10.84
CA LEU A 209 1.99 5.63 -9.93
C LEU A 209 0.80 5.14 -10.74
N ARG A 210 0.42 3.88 -10.52
CA ARG A 210 -0.72 3.23 -11.16
C ARG A 210 -1.69 2.70 -10.11
N PHE A 211 -2.96 2.64 -10.47
CA PHE A 211 -4.02 2.19 -9.59
C PHE A 211 -5.08 1.41 -10.36
N ARG A 212 -5.88 0.58 -9.69
CA ARG A 212 -7.05 -0.04 -10.31
C ARG A 212 -8.27 0.84 -10.10
N SER A 213 -8.96 1.19 -11.19
CA SER A 213 -10.14 2.04 -11.14
C SER A 213 -11.17 1.50 -10.13
N PRO A 214 -11.63 2.31 -9.16
CA PRO A 214 -12.63 1.90 -8.17
C PRO A 214 -13.93 1.42 -8.83
N LEU A 215 -14.28 1.97 -9.99
CA LEU A 215 -15.51 1.65 -10.71
C LEU A 215 -15.49 0.24 -11.33
N SER A 216 -14.30 -0.33 -11.55
CA SER A 216 -14.15 -1.68 -12.10
C SER A 216 -14.32 -2.78 -11.05
N LEU A 217 -14.05 -2.48 -9.77
CA LEU A 217 -14.00 -3.47 -8.70
C LEU A 217 -15.37 -4.05 -8.31
N PRO A 218 -16.48 -3.28 -8.27
CA PRO A 218 -17.81 -3.83 -7.98
C PRO A 218 -18.24 -4.97 -8.90
N PHE A 219 -17.74 -5.00 -10.14
CA PHE A 219 -18.08 -5.99 -11.16
C PHE A 219 -16.94 -6.98 -11.45
N ALA A 220 -15.81 -6.87 -10.74
CA ALA A 220 -14.65 -7.71 -10.98
C ALA A 220 -14.83 -9.14 -10.45
N SER A 221 -14.30 -10.10 -11.20
CA SER A 221 -14.18 -11.50 -10.75
C SER A 221 -12.98 -11.64 -9.80
N ILE A 222 -13.13 -11.21 -8.56
CA ILE A 222 -12.07 -11.29 -7.52
C ILE A 222 -11.70 -12.74 -7.18
N SER A 223 -12.64 -13.67 -7.38
CA SER A 223 -12.45 -15.10 -7.21
C SER A 223 -13.23 -15.88 -8.27
N LYS A 224 -12.67 -17.01 -8.73
CA LYS A 224 -13.32 -17.99 -9.62
C LYS A 224 -12.88 -19.39 -9.21
N GLY A 225 -13.83 -20.25 -8.81
CA GLY A 225 -13.52 -21.59 -8.32
C GLY A 225 -12.57 -21.55 -7.12
N ASN A 226 -11.43 -22.23 -7.24
CA ASN A 226 -10.37 -22.30 -6.24
C ASN A 226 -9.27 -21.23 -6.40
N VAL A 227 -9.55 -20.13 -7.11
CA VAL A 227 -8.60 -19.04 -7.38
C VAL A 227 -9.14 -17.72 -6.84
N CYS A 228 -8.30 -16.91 -6.20
CA CYS A 228 -8.59 -15.51 -5.86
C CYS A 228 -7.33 -14.63 -5.95
N VAL A 229 -7.49 -13.31 -5.75
CA VAL A 229 -6.39 -12.33 -5.69
C VAL A 229 -6.43 -11.48 -4.41
N ALA A 230 -5.27 -11.04 -3.96
CA ALA A 230 -5.09 -10.19 -2.77
C ALA A 230 -3.94 -9.19 -2.96
N GLY A 231 -3.88 -8.18 -2.08
CA GLY A 231 -2.89 -7.11 -2.16
C GLY A 231 -3.00 -6.32 -3.47
N ASP A 232 -1.85 -5.85 -3.96
CA ASP A 232 -1.77 -5.08 -5.21
C ASP A 232 -2.22 -5.87 -6.46
N ALA A 233 -2.37 -7.20 -6.39
CA ALA A 233 -3.01 -7.96 -7.46
C ALA A 233 -4.52 -7.65 -7.56
N LEU A 234 -5.17 -7.31 -6.44
CA LEU A 234 -6.60 -6.96 -6.33
C LEU A 234 -6.86 -5.44 -6.26
N HIS A 235 -6.09 -4.70 -5.48
CA HIS A 235 -6.39 -3.29 -5.20
C HIS A 235 -5.16 -2.39 -5.21
N PRO A 236 -4.36 -2.40 -6.30
CA PRO A 236 -3.24 -1.49 -6.41
C PRO A 236 -3.77 -0.05 -6.33
N THR A 237 -3.18 0.74 -5.44
CA THR A 237 -3.65 2.07 -5.07
C THR A 237 -2.52 3.09 -5.12
N THR A 238 -2.85 4.36 -5.31
CA THR A 238 -1.87 5.44 -5.12
C THR A 238 -1.50 5.56 -3.63
N PRO A 239 -0.30 6.05 -3.29
CA PRO A 239 0.21 6.04 -1.92
C PRO A 239 -0.36 7.16 -1.03
N ASP A 240 -1.42 7.85 -1.47
CA ASP A 240 -1.90 9.09 -0.86
C ASP A 240 -2.56 8.90 0.52
N LEU A 241 -3.11 7.72 0.79
CA LEU A 241 -3.58 7.34 2.14
C LEU A 241 -2.58 6.49 2.93
N ALA A 242 -1.44 6.11 2.32
CA ALA A 242 -0.47 5.20 2.92
C ALA A 242 -1.06 3.84 3.41
N GLN A 243 -2.15 3.37 2.78
CA GLN A 243 -2.89 2.16 3.22
C GLN A 243 -2.62 0.89 2.40
N GLY A 244 -1.87 0.93 1.29
CA GLY A 244 -1.74 -0.23 0.38
C GLY A 244 -1.26 -1.51 1.08
N ALA A 245 -0.13 -1.44 1.78
CA ALA A 245 0.41 -2.59 2.53
C ALA A 245 -0.50 -3.02 3.68
N CYS A 246 -1.09 -2.06 4.42
CA CYS A 246 -2.06 -2.36 5.48
C CYS A 246 -3.27 -3.12 4.93
N THR A 247 -3.76 -2.73 3.75
CA THR A 247 -4.89 -3.38 3.07
C THR A 247 -4.54 -4.81 2.64
N ALA A 248 -3.31 -5.06 2.20
CA ALA A 248 -2.85 -6.42 1.93
C ALA A 248 -2.83 -7.29 3.21
N LEU A 249 -2.48 -6.70 4.36
CA LEU A 249 -2.57 -7.40 5.65
C LEU A 249 -4.03 -7.62 6.09
N GLU A 250 -4.93 -6.67 5.83
CA GLU A 250 -6.38 -6.89 6.01
C GLU A 250 -6.85 -8.10 5.19
N ASP A 251 -6.42 -8.21 3.92
CA ASP A 251 -6.76 -9.36 3.08
C ASP A 251 -6.24 -10.67 3.68
N ALA A 252 -5.01 -10.68 4.19
CA ALA A 252 -4.42 -11.88 4.80
C ALA A 252 -5.26 -12.39 5.98
N VAL A 253 -5.74 -11.50 6.84
CA VAL A 253 -6.63 -11.85 7.96
C VAL A 253 -7.98 -12.37 7.46
N VAL A 254 -8.62 -11.67 6.51
CA VAL A 254 -9.93 -12.08 6.01
C VAL A 254 -9.85 -13.40 5.22
N LEU A 255 -8.78 -13.61 4.43
CA LEU A 255 -8.49 -14.89 3.77
C LEU A 255 -8.31 -16.01 4.79
N ALA A 256 -7.47 -15.80 5.81
CA ALA A 256 -7.19 -16.81 6.82
C ALA A 256 -8.47 -17.23 7.56
N ARG A 257 -9.39 -16.29 7.85
CA ARG A 257 -10.70 -16.60 8.42
C ARG A 257 -11.56 -17.43 7.47
N CYS A 258 -11.74 -16.96 6.24
CA CYS A 258 -12.59 -17.64 5.27
C CYS A 258 -12.08 -19.04 4.93
N LEU A 259 -10.77 -19.19 4.67
CA LEU A 259 -10.17 -20.47 4.34
C LEU A 259 -9.97 -21.37 5.56
N GLY A 260 -9.62 -20.82 6.72
CA GLY A 260 -9.47 -21.58 7.96
C GLY A 260 -10.76 -22.28 8.38
N GLU A 261 -11.89 -21.57 8.36
CA GLU A 261 -13.22 -22.15 8.60
C GLU A 261 -13.53 -23.28 7.60
N ALA A 262 -13.23 -23.05 6.31
CA ALA A 262 -13.41 -24.06 5.26
C ALA A 262 -12.53 -25.30 5.46
N LEU A 263 -11.31 -25.15 5.96
CA LEU A 263 -10.39 -26.27 6.23
C LEU A 263 -10.82 -27.07 7.47
N LEU A 264 -11.37 -26.41 8.51
CA LEU A 264 -11.91 -27.09 9.69
C LEU A 264 -13.16 -27.93 9.34
N LEU A 265 -14.02 -27.45 8.44
CA LEU A 265 -15.17 -28.22 7.95
C LEU A 265 -14.77 -29.46 7.14
N ARG A 266 -13.51 -29.53 6.66
CA ARG A 266 -12.98 -30.65 5.88
C ARG A 266 -12.34 -31.76 6.70
N THR A 267 -12.21 -31.62 8.02
CA THR A 267 -11.54 -32.65 8.85
C THR A 267 -12.41 -33.90 9.11
N GLY A 268 -13.58 -34.01 8.47
CA GLY A 268 -14.34 -35.27 8.34
C GLY A 268 -14.06 -35.97 7.00
N ASP A 269 -14.55 -37.20 6.81
CA ASP A 269 -14.52 -37.96 5.54
C ASP A 269 -15.43 -37.32 4.47
N CYS A 270 -15.17 -36.05 4.10
CA CYS A 270 -15.89 -35.35 3.06
C CYS A 270 -15.36 -35.74 1.68
N ALA A 271 -16.28 -35.98 0.74
CA ALA A 271 -15.93 -36.29 -0.64
C ALA A 271 -15.13 -35.13 -1.28
N ALA A 272 -14.26 -35.45 -2.25
CA ALA A 272 -13.41 -34.46 -2.92
C ALA A 272 -14.20 -33.31 -3.58
N GLU A 273 -15.40 -33.58 -4.09
CA GLU A 273 -16.29 -32.55 -4.66
C GLU A 273 -16.82 -31.57 -3.61
N GLU A 274 -17.20 -32.09 -2.44
CA GLU A 274 -17.68 -31.28 -1.32
C GLU A 274 -16.57 -30.36 -0.81
N SER A 275 -15.34 -30.88 -0.73
CA SER A 275 -14.16 -30.09 -0.40
C SER A 275 -13.92 -28.92 -1.35
N HIS A 276 -14.18 -29.05 -2.65
CA HIS A 276 -13.97 -27.95 -3.59
C HIS A 276 -15.04 -26.87 -3.47
N ARG A 277 -16.31 -27.28 -3.29
CA ARG A 277 -17.42 -26.34 -3.06
C ARG A 277 -17.20 -25.50 -1.81
N VAL A 278 -16.69 -26.11 -0.74
CA VAL A 278 -16.37 -25.41 0.52
C VAL A 278 -15.27 -24.37 0.32
N VAL A 279 -14.19 -24.70 -0.41
CA VAL A 279 -13.12 -23.74 -0.73
C VAL A 279 -13.64 -22.61 -1.61
N GLU A 280 -14.40 -22.93 -2.65
CA GLU A 280 -14.97 -21.91 -3.54
C GLU A 280 -15.89 -20.95 -2.78
N ALA A 281 -16.76 -21.47 -1.90
CA ALA A 281 -17.62 -20.65 -1.06
C ALA A 281 -16.81 -19.74 -0.11
N ALA A 282 -15.71 -20.22 0.46
CA ALA A 282 -14.81 -19.42 1.27
C ALA A 282 -14.15 -18.28 0.47
N LEU A 283 -13.66 -18.56 -0.73
CA LEU A 283 -13.05 -17.54 -1.58
C LEU A 283 -14.07 -16.50 -2.06
N ARG A 284 -15.32 -16.91 -2.31
CA ARG A 284 -16.42 -15.97 -2.61
C ARG A 284 -16.73 -15.07 -1.41
N ARG A 285 -16.80 -15.61 -0.19
CA ARG A 285 -16.97 -14.81 1.04
C ARG A 285 -15.85 -13.77 1.22
N TYR A 286 -14.60 -14.18 0.97
CA TYR A 286 -13.47 -13.26 0.95
C TYR A 286 -13.67 -12.16 -0.11
N ALA A 287 -13.98 -12.54 -1.35
CA ALA A 287 -14.20 -11.60 -2.44
C ALA A 287 -15.30 -10.58 -2.10
N ASP A 288 -16.42 -11.03 -1.54
CA ASP A 288 -17.54 -10.17 -1.15
C ASP A 288 -17.15 -9.19 -0.03
N ALA A 289 -16.43 -9.66 0.99
CA ALA A 289 -15.94 -8.82 2.08
C ALA A 289 -14.95 -7.74 1.62
N ARG A 290 -14.14 -8.07 0.60
CA ARG A 290 -13.07 -7.18 0.12
C ARG A 290 -13.45 -6.29 -1.04
N ARG A 291 -14.47 -6.63 -1.84
CA ARG A 291 -14.88 -5.89 -3.04
C ARG A 291 -15.09 -4.40 -2.80
N TRP A 292 -16.01 -4.05 -1.90
CA TRP A 292 -16.35 -2.65 -1.62
C TRP A 292 -15.26 -1.93 -0.84
N ARG A 293 -14.60 -2.64 0.09
CA ARG A 293 -13.46 -2.09 0.84
C ARG A 293 -12.32 -1.70 -0.10
N SER A 294 -12.00 -2.55 -1.06
CA SER A 294 -11.00 -2.31 -2.11
C SER A 294 -11.38 -1.10 -2.97
N ALA A 295 -12.64 -1.02 -3.42
CA ALA A 295 -13.15 0.09 -4.23
C ALA A 295 -13.09 1.43 -3.47
N GLN A 296 -13.47 1.43 -2.19
CA GLN A 296 -13.40 2.62 -1.35
C GLN A 296 -11.95 3.09 -1.16
N LEU A 297 -11.02 2.18 -0.85
CA LEU A 297 -9.61 2.52 -0.65
C LEU A 297 -8.96 3.08 -1.91
N THR A 298 -9.11 2.41 -3.05
CA THR A 298 -8.51 2.90 -4.30
C THR A 298 -9.11 4.24 -4.73
N GLY A 299 -10.44 4.41 -4.62
CA GLY A 299 -11.11 5.66 -4.94
C GLY A 299 -10.71 6.81 -4.01
N ALA A 300 -10.68 6.56 -2.70
CA ALA A 300 -10.30 7.57 -1.71
C ALA A 300 -8.83 7.98 -1.87
N SER A 301 -7.89 7.05 -2.04
CA SER A 301 -6.49 7.37 -2.30
C SER A 301 -6.32 8.23 -3.56
N TYR A 302 -6.96 7.85 -4.66
CA TYR A 302 -6.88 8.62 -5.90
C TYR A 302 -7.42 10.05 -5.73
N ALA A 303 -8.61 10.20 -5.11
CA ALA A 303 -9.22 11.50 -4.87
C ALA A 303 -8.37 12.39 -3.95
N VAL A 304 -7.82 11.82 -2.86
CA VAL A 304 -6.92 12.54 -1.95
C VAL A 304 -5.66 13.00 -2.69
N GLY A 305 -5.05 12.14 -3.49
CA GLY A 305 -3.87 12.49 -4.29
C GLY A 305 -4.14 13.63 -5.25
N PHE A 306 -5.23 13.55 -6.01
CA PHE A 306 -5.67 14.59 -6.94
C PHE A 306 -5.87 15.94 -6.23
N VAL A 307 -6.61 15.96 -5.12
CA VAL A 307 -6.89 17.20 -4.39
C VAL A 307 -5.63 17.79 -3.75
N GLN A 308 -4.80 16.95 -3.11
CA GLN A 308 -3.61 17.43 -2.40
C GLN A 308 -2.54 17.98 -3.34
N GLN A 309 -2.33 17.36 -4.51
CA GLN A 309 -1.27 17.75 -5.44
C GLN A 309 -1.68 18.87 -6.41
N SER A 310 -2.98 19.16 -6.55
CA SER A 310 -3.46 20.15 -7.52
C SER A 310 -2.82 21.53 -7.34
N ASP A 311 -2.45 22.11 -8.47
CA ASP A 311 -1.98 23.48 -8.67
C ASP A 311 -3.11 24.45 -9.06
N HIS A 312 -4.29 23.92 -9.42
CA HIS A 312 -5.41 24.75 -9.84
C HIS A 312 -5.93 25.62 -8.69
N PRO A 313 -5.99 26.96 -8.82
CA PRO A 313 -6.30 27.86 -7.70
C PRO A 313 -7.62 27.53 -6.98
N ALA A 314 -8.67 27.18 -7.73
CA ALA A 314 -9.96 26.79 -7.14
C ALA A 314 -9.88 25.48 -6.34
N VAL A 315 -9.08 24.51 -6.79
CA VAL A 315 -8.89 23.24 -6.08
C VAL A 315 -8.01 23.47 -4.85
N GLY A 316 -6.98 24.32 -4.95
CA GLY A 316 -6.18 24.76 -3.81
C GLY A 316 -7.02 25.44 -2.72
N PHE A 317 -7.90 26.38 -3.09
CA PHE A 317 -8.83 27.00 -2.14
C PHE A 317 -9.77 25.97 -1.49
N LEU A 318 -10.38 25.09 -2.29
CA LEU A 318 -11.26 24.03 -1.81
C LEU A 318 -10.53 23.08 -0.85
N ARG A 319 -9.29 22.68 -1.19
CA ARG A 319 -8.42 21.85 -0.35
C ARG A 319 -8.15 22.52 1.00
N ASP A 320 -7.67 23.76 0.96
CA ASP A 320 -7.13 24.44 2.15
C ASP A 320 -8.23 24.96 3.08
N LYS A 321 -9.40 25.34 2.54
CA LYS A 321 -10.47 25.98 3.32
C LYS A 321 -11.68 25.10 3.60
N LEU A 322 -11.97 24.10 2.75
CA LEU A 322 -13.24 23.37 2.80
C LEU A 322 -13.07 21.85 2.98
N LEU A 323 -12.02 21.27 2.41
CA LEU A 323 -11.82 19.81 2.42
C LEU A 323 -10.77 19.33 3.43
N SER A 324 -9.96 20.20 4.03
CA SER A 324 -8.89 19.82 4.97
C SER A 324 -9.40 18.91 6.09
N GLY A 325 -10.53 19.25 6.73
CA GLY A 325 -11.16 18.43 7.76
C GLY A 325 -11.72 17.10 7.23
N VAL A 326 -12.26 17.08 6.01
CA VAL A 326 -12.78 15.86 5.36
C VAL A 326 -11.63 14.90 5.02
N LEU A 327 -10.54 15.42 4.47
CA LEU A 327 -9.32 14.67 4.17
C LEU A 327 -8.70 14.11 5.45
N ALA A 328 -8.60 14.93 6.50
CA ALA A 328 -8.12 14.50 7.81
C ALA A 328 -8.98 13.38 8.41
N LYS A 329 -10.31 13.55 8.38
CA LYS A 329 -11.25 12.53 8.85
C LYS A 329 -11.13 11.25 8.03
N THR A 330 -10.96 11.35 6.72
CA THR A 330 -10.79 10.17 5.84
C THR A 330 -9.53 9.42 6.23
N LEU A 331 -8.40 10.11 6.44
CA LEU A 331 -7.14 9.50 6.87
C LEU A 331 -7.28 8.75 8.20
N LEU A 332 -8.02 9.29 9.17
CA LEU A 332 -8.24 8.64 10.48
C LEU A 332 -9.26 7.49 10.43
N MET A 333 -10.31 7.62 9.61
CA MET A 333 -11.40 6.64 9.56
C MET A 333 -11.06 5.42 8.69
N MET A 334 -10.21 5.58 7.67
CA MET A 334 -9.90 4.50 6.75
C MET A 334 -9.16 3.32 7.40
N PRO A 335 -8.22 3.50 8.35
CA PRO A 335 -7.60 2.40 9.09
C PRO A 335 -8.54 1.64 10.03
N ASP A 336 -9.69 2.22 10.39
CA ASP A 336 -10.69 1.66 11.33
C ASP A 336 -11.56 0.55 10.69
N TYR A 337 -10.92 -0.37 9.96
CA TYR A 337 -11.59 -1.47 9.28
C TYR A 337 -11.53 -2.76 10.08
N ASP A 338 -12.68 -3.43 10.29
CA ASP A 338 -12.75 -4.71 10.98
C ASP A 338 -12.50 -5.90 10.07
N CYS A 339 -11.34 -6.52 10.26
CA CYS A 339 -10.99 -7.77 9.60
C CYS A 339 -11.53 -9.00 10.36
N GLY A 340 -12.18 -8.78 11.51
CA GLY A 340 -12.59 -9.76 12.49
C GLY A 340 -11.42 -10.39 13.24
N THR A 341 -11.73 -11.37 14.08
CA THR A 341 -10.75 -12.11 14.89
C THR A 341 -10.37 -13.42 14.23
N LEU A 342 -9.08 -13.76 14.31
CA LEU A 342 -8.61 -15.12 14.02
C LEU A 342 -8.93 -15.96 15.26
N SER A 343 -9.83 -16.93 15.14
CA SER A 343 -10.13 -17.85 16.23
C SER A 343 -8.91 -18.76 16.44
N SER A 344 -8.27 -18.65 17.60
CA SER A 344 -7.26 -19.60 18.08
C SER A 344 -7.93 -20.88 18.56
N SER A 345 -8.66 -21.58 17.69
CA SER A 345 -9.19 -22.90 17.98
C SER A 345 -8.32 -23.94 17.27
N GLY A 346 -7.32 -24.45 17.98
CA GLY A 346 -6.51 -25.59 17.54
C GLY A 346 -5.00 -25.37 17.55
N ALA A 347 -4.44 -24.90 18.68
CA ALA A 347 -3.15 -25.47 19.09
C ALA A 347 -3.48 -26.83 19.72
N CYS A 348 -3.40 -27.88 18.90
CA CYS A 348 -3.24 -29.25 19.38
C CYS A 348 -1.79 -29.65 19.16
#